data_AF-A0A2V5PH64-F1
#
_entry.id   AF-A0A2V5PH64-F1
#
_cell.length_a   1.000
_cell.length_b   1.000
_cell.length_c   1.000
_cell.angle_alpha   90.00
_cell.angle_beta   90.00
_cell.angle_gamma   90.00
#
_symmetry.space_group_name_H-M   'P 1'
#
loop_
_entity.id
_entity.type
_entity.pdbx_description
1 polymer ?
#
loop_
_entity_poly.entity_id
_entity_poly.type
_entity_poly.pdbx_seq_one_letter_code
_entity_poly.pdbx_strand_id
1 'polypeptide(L)' 'HSPRVEKVEVERKGEVRRAKLTYLRKRVGKGATLVKEKEEPARTPAEANPGG' A
#
# COMPACT_ATOMS: atom_id res chain seq x y z
N HIS A 1 6.24 -7.18 -15.06
CA HIS A 1 4.82 -7.52 -15.28
C HIS A 1 4.77 -9.03 -15.49
N SER A 2 4.20 -9.78 -14.56
CA SER A 2 4.25 -11.24 -14.58
C SER A 2 2.89 -11.76 -15.07
N PRO A 3 2.84 -12.66 -16.06
CA PRO A 3 1.60 -13.18 -16.61
C PRO A 3 0.83 -14.09 -15.63
N ARG A 4 1.39 -14.37 -14.45
CA ARG A 4 0.77 -15.20 -13.40
C ARG A 4 -0.08 -14.43 -12.39
N VAL A 5 -0.11 -13.10 -12.45
CA VAL A 5 -0.83 -12.26 -11.49
C VAL A 5 -2.03 -11.61 -12.18
N GLU A 6 -3.23 -12.09 -11.86
CA GLU A 6 -4.49 -11.58 -12.44
C GLU A 6 -4.98 -10.29 -11.77
N LYS A 7 -5.00 -10.23 -10.44
CA LYS A 7 -5.49 -9.07 -9.69
C LYS A 7 -4.73 -8.89 -8.37
N VAL A 8 -4.55 -7.64 -7.96
CA VAL A 8 -3.98 -7.28 -6.65
C VAL A 8 -5.02 -6.44 -5.90
N GLU A 9 -5.52 -6.98 -4.80
CA GLU A 9 -6.41 -6.28 -3.87
C GLU A 9 -5.63 -5.83 -2.64
N VAL A 10 -5.91 -4.63 -2.15
CA VAL A 10 -5.24 -4.07 -0.99
C VAL A 10 -6.12 -4.25 0.23
N GLU A 11 -5.71 -5.13 1.15
CA GLU A 11 -6.47 -5.39 2.38
C GLU A 11 -6.34 -4.25 3.40
N ARG A 12 -5.12 -3.72 3.59
CA ARG A 12 -4.82 -2.62 4.53
C ARG A 12 -3.70 -1.75 4.01
N LYS A 13 -3.81 -0.43 4.23
CA LYS A 13 -2.74 0.53 3.94
C LYS A 13 -2.06 1.00 5.22
N GLY A 14 -0.75 0.77 5.30
CA GLY A 14 0.10 1.31 6.36
C GLY A 14 0.87 2.54 5.88
N GLU A 15 1.06 3.51 6.76
CA GLU A 15 1.91 4.67 6.52
C GLU A 15 3.37 4.31 6.85
N VAL A 16 4.22 4.36 5.82
CA VAL A 16 5.65 4.13 5.94
C VAL A 16 6.42 5.36 5.48
N ARG A 17 7.45 5.73 6.23
CA ARG A 17 8.33 6.86 5.89
C ARG A 17 9.43 6.49 4.88
N ARG A 18 9.67 5.20 4.67
CA ARG A 18 10.75 4.68 3.81
C ARG A 18 10.16 3.83 2.68
N ALA A 19 10.67 4.02 1.46
CA ALA A 19 10.27 3.23 0.30
C ALA A 19 10.73 1.75 0.38
N LYS A 20 11.91 1.48 0.97
CA LYS A 20 12.43 0.12 1.17
C LYS A 20 12.21 -0.33 2.61
N LEU A 21 11.47 -1.42 2.77
CA LEU A 21 11.10 -2.00 4.08
C LEU A 21 12.08 -3.07 4.59
N THR A 22 13.34 -3.06 4.15
CA THR A 22 14.35 -4.05 4.57
C THR A 22 14.61 -4.02 6.08
N TYR A 23 14.34 -2.90 6.76
CA TYR A 23 14.43 -2.76 8.22
C TYR A 23 13.45 -3.66 8.98
N LEU A 24 12.34 -4.06 8.34
CA LEU A 24 11.38 -4.98 8.95
C LEU A 24 11.94 -6.40 9.10
N ARG A 25 12.92 -6.80 8.28
CA ARG A 25 13.55 -8.13 8.38
C ARG A 25 14.23 -8.39 9.72
N LYS A 26 14.67 -7.33 10.41
CA LYS A 26 15.34 -7.40 11.71
C LYS A 26 14.39 -7.17 12.89
N ARG A 27 13.12 -6.83 12.63
CA ARG A 27 12.12 -6.56 13.66
C ARG A 27 11.18 -7.76 13.78
N VAL A 28 10.83 -8.14 15.00
CA VAL A 28 9.95 -9.27 15.29
C VAL A 28 8.82 -8.81 16.21
N GLY A 29 7.64 -9.41 16.07
CA GLY A 29 6.45 -9.07 16.86
C GLY A 29 5.94 -7.66 16.59
N LYS A 30 5.46 -6.98 17.64
CA LYS A 30 4.82 -5.65 17.56
C LYS A 30 5.68 -4.60 16.84
N GLY A 31 7.01 -4.72 16.88
CA GLY A 31 7.92 -3.76 16.21
C GLY A 31 7.95 -3.85 14.67
N ALA A 32 7.50 -4.96 14.10
CA ALA A 32 7.37 -5.15 12.65
C ALA A 32 5.96 -4.79 12.14
N THR A 33 4.94 -4.99 12.97
CA THR A 33 3.53 -4.75 12.64
C THR A 33 3.01 -3.37 13.04
N LEU A 34 3.69 -2.63 13.94
CA LEU A 34 3.36 -1.22 14.23
C LEU A 34 3.79 -0.31 13.08
N VAL A 35 3.05 -0.38 11.99
CA VAL A 35 2.93 0.72 11.02
C VAL A 35 1.64 1.44 11.35
N LYS A 36 1.70 2.78 11.47
CA LYS A 36 0.49 3.59 11.65
C LYS A 36 -0.42 3.31 10.46
N GLU A 37 -1.68 2.97 10.72
CA GLU A 37 -2.65 2.82 9.63
C GLU A 37 -2.74 4.15 8.91
N LYS A 38 -2.60 4.10 7.58
CA LYS A 38 -2.80 5.28 6.76
C LYS A 38 -4.30 5.37 6.55
N GLU A 39 -4.96 6.31 7.21
CA GLU A 39 -6.28 6.73 6.78
C GLU A 39 -6.16 7.09 5.30
N GLU A 40 -6.83 6.32 4.45
CA GLU A 40 -6.92 6.69 3.05
C GLU A 40 -7.73 7.98 2.98
N PRO A 41 -7.17 9.13 2.58
CA PRO A 41 -8.03 10.17 2.07
C PRO A 41 -8.74 9.53 0.88
N ALA A 42 -10.06 9.43 0.99
CA ALA A 42 -10.92 8.82 0.00
C ALA A 42 -10.41 9.22 -1.38
N ARG A 43 -9.80 8.26 -2.10
CA ARG A 43 -9.45 8.47 -3.50
C ARG A 43 -10.79 8.51 -4.22
N THR A 44 -11.39 9.69 -4.27
CA THR A 44 -12.43 9.99 -5.24
C THR A 44 -11.85 9.62 -6.61
N PRO A 45 -12.48 8.72 -7.36
CA PRO A 45 -12.14 8.48 -8.75
C PRO A 45 -12.57 9.72 -9.55
N ALA A 46 -11.84 10.82 -9.41
CA ALA A 46 -12.06 12.09 -10.09
C ALA A 46 -11.03 12.24 -11.21
N GLU A 47 -11.14 11.37 -12.21
CA GLU A 47 -10.61 11.60 -13.56
C GLU A 47 -11.50 10.74 -14.48
N ALA A 48 -12.70 11.23 -14.79
CA ALA A 48 -12.94 12.10 -15.94
C ALA A 48 -12.30 11.49 -17.20
N ASN A 49 -13.11 10.79 -17.99
CA ASN A 49 -12.81 10.57 -19.40
C ASN A 49 -13.62 11.59 -20.21
N PRO A 50 -13.05 12.73 -20.63
CA PRO A 50 -13.59 13.52 -21.71
C PRO A 50 -12.69 13.37 -22.93
N GLY A 51 -13.12 12.58 -23.92
CA GLY A 51 -12.58 12.73 -25.28
C GLY A 51 -12.55 11.46 -26.12
N GLY A 52 -13.38 11.44 -27.16
CA GLY A 52 -13.27 10.56 -28.33
C GLY A 52 -14.57 9.92 -28.73
#